data_AF-A0A8B6FID3-F1
#
_entry.id   AF-A0A8B6FID3-F1
#
_cell.length_a   1.000
_cell.length_b   1.000
_cell.length_c   1.000
_cell.angle_alpha   90.00
_cell.angle_beta   90.00
_cell.angle_gamma   90.00
#
_symmetry.space_group_name_H-M   'P 1'
#
loop_
_entity.id
_entity.type
_entity.pdbx_description
1 polymer ?
#
loop_
_entity_poly.entity_id
_entity_poly.type
_entity_poly.pdbx_seq_one_letter_code
_entity_poly.pdbx_strand_id
1 'polypeptide(L)'
;METIYNDEKKWCVRPVLTDQRPKLIFKIPMGLNALKEINYYPSNKLFVSCMQALLNSRINEREDREMKLHGIRYSFLVDKISTIPDSKIGQGILHLEKSLAALEFLKQIQSQDKVETKICINTDLEIDGTTAWSSGSTCSGHSCDLATKFVKPTHSSNFLKKCDDKDLMRNWRIIAEASRSVGFIRDPNCTGTGFRVGSKYFATARHVVFNMTATNDIIDIKKLRSRDCYVEFEYMSPNQKQNPENLFHFTDIVYENADLDVIILQLSGEHNKSFPPPISMISEIHKDSLVYIISHPNGLPQMSDPKIQLYELKKDDVKNSKEWAASKGIDVRNEYSDIENKDKILFHCASKHGASGALGIMVDKRSNEPHGVLMLLRGYPNFLYENISFTDADKTNFLIVEQGVLLSSVYDDMESQEKYNDLVEDINDSLHDLDNIDCK
;
A
#
# COMPACT_ATOMS: atom_id res chain seq x y z
N MET A 1 -14.06 10.34 41.08
CA MET A 1 -14.14 11.21 39.89
C MET A 1 -14.95 12.43 40.29
N GLU A 2 -14.28 13.56 40.47
CA GLU A 2 -14.94 14.81 40.84
C GLU A 2 -15.57 15.43 39.58
N THR A 3 -16.87 15.65 39.65
CA THR A 3 -17.63 16.39 38.64
C THR A 3 -17.21 17.86 38.68
N ILE A 4 -16.80 18.40 37.53
CA ILE A 4 -16.64 19.85 37.38
C ILE A 4 -18.05 20.42 37.23
N TYR A 5 -18.52 21.13 38.24
CA TYR A 5 -19.79 21.84 38.21
C TYR A 5 -19.58 23.28 37.74
N ASN A 6 -20.52 23.75 36.91
CA ASN A 6 -20.76 25.17 36.69
C ASN A 6 -21.91 25.59 37.62
N ASP A 7 -21.72 26.69 38.34
CA ASP A 7 -22.66 27.21 39.34
C ASP A 7 -24.07 27.52 38.79
N GLU A 8 -24.21 27.69 37.47
CA GLU A 8 -25.50 27.92 36.81
C GLU A 8 -26.27 26.64 36.44
N LYS A 9 -25.75 25.45 36.75
CA LYS A 9 -26.42 24.13 36.59
C LYS A 9 -26.98 23.79 35.19
N LYS A 10 -26.51 24.43 34.10
CA LYS A 10 -27.08 24.19 32.76
C LYS A 10 -26.49 23.00 31.99
N TRP A 11 -25.36 22.45 32.41
CA TRP A 11 -24.80 21.23 31.81
C TRP A 11 -23.74 20.59 32.71
N CYS A 12 -23.55 19.28 32.56
CA CYS A 12 -22.56 18.47 33.26
C CYS A 12 -21.74 17.70 32.23
N VAL A 13 -20.41 17.78 32.30
CA VAL A 13 -19.51 16.96 31.47
C VAL A 13 -18.93 15.85 32.34
N ARG A 14 -19.13 14.59 31.93
CA ARG A 14 -18.36 13.46 32.46
C ARG A 14 -17.32 13.05 31.42
N PRO A 15 -16.02 13.14 31.72
CA PRO A 15 -15.02 12.49 30.88
C PRO A 15 -15.26 10.97 30.95
N VAL A 16 -15.52 10.35 29.80
CA VAL A 16 -15.51 8.90 29.67
C VAL A 16 -14.06 8.50 29.42
N LEU A 17 -13.44 7.86 30.41
CA LEU A 17 -12.12 7.25 30.24
C LEU A 17 -12.25 6.09 29.25
N THR A 18 -11.53 6.15 28.13
CA THR A 18 -11.50 5.13 27.08
C THR A 18 -10.33 4.15 27.23
N ASP A 19 -9.67 4.08 28.38
CA ASP A 19 -8.67 3.05 28.62
C ASP A 19 -9.37 1.73 28.90
N GLN A 20 -9.26 0.79 27.96
CA GLN A 20 -9.77 -0.57 28.12
C GLN A 20 -9.05 -1.26 29.29
N ARG A 21 -9.79 -1.55 30.37
CA ARG A 21 -9.37 -2.51 31.38
C ARG A 21 -10.11 -3.84 31.15
N PRO A 22 -9.45 -5.01 31.06
CA PRO A 22 -10.04 -6.20 30.42
C PRO A 22 -11.21 -6.91 31.13
N LYS A 23 -11.83 -6.35 32.18
CA LYS A 23 -12.87 -7.06 32.97
C LYS A 23 -14.01 -6.19 33.52
N LEU A 24 -14.29 -5.01 32.96
CA LEU A 24 -15.43 -4.18 33.39
C LEU A 24 -16.50 -4.10 32.29
N ILE A 25 -17.66 -4.71 32.54
CA ILE A 25 -18.86 -4.50 31.73
C ILE A 25 -19.49 -3.18 32.17
N PHE A 26 -19.36 -2.13 31.37
CA PHE A 26 -20.04 -0.88 31.64
C PHE A 26 -21.49 -0.96 31.15
N LYS A 27 -22.45 -0.94 32.08
CA LYS A 27 -23.84 -0.63 31.74
C LYS A 27 -23.96 0.88 31.51
N ILE A 28 -24.07 1.28 30.24
CA ILE A 28 -24.40 2.66 29.88
C ILE A 28 -25.82 2.95 30.41
N PRO A 29 -26.04 4.01 31.21
CA PRO A 29 -27.37 4.36 31.69
C PRO A 29 -28.32 4.62 30.51
N MET A 30 -29.54 4.09 30.56
CA MET A 30 -30.53 4.19 29.48
C MET A 30 -30.75 5.62 28.93
N GLY A 31 -30.52 6.66 29.74
CA GLY A 31 -30.64 8.05 29.29
C GLY A 31 -29.66 8.45 28.18
N LEU A 32 -28.51 7.79 28.04
CA LEU A 32 -27.55 8.05 26.95
C LEU A 32 -27.93 7.33 25.64
N ASN A 33 -28.67 6.22 25.71
CA ASN A 33 -29.23 5.55 24.52
C ASN A 33 -30.36 6.36 23.85
N ALA A 34 -30.90 7.36 24.55
CA ALA A 34 -31.92 8.26 24.00
C ALA A 34 -31.32 9.42 23.18
N LEU A 35 -30.00 9.61 23.18
CA LEU A 35 -29.31 10.58 22.32
C LEU A 35 -29.15 10.00 20.91
N LYS A 36 -30.28 9.81 20.22
CA LYS A 36 -30.28 9.68 18.75
C LYS A 36 -29.79 11.00 18.16
N GLU A 37 -28.85 10.88 17.23
CA GLU A 37 -28.21 11.97 16.49
C GLU A 37 -27.35 12.90 17.35
N ILE A 38 -26.10 12.49 17.58
CA ILE A 38 -25.02 13.45 17.86
C ILE A 38 -24.83 14.26 16.57
N ASN A 39 -25.61 15.33 16.44
CA ASN A 39 -25.36 16.37 15.46
C ASN A 39 -24.04 17.04 15.87
N TYR A 40 -22.97 16.74 15.14
CA TYR A 40 -21.75 17.54 15.20
C TYR A 40 -22.11 18.95 14.73
N TYR A 41 -22.04 19.92 15.63
CA TYR A 41 -22.19 21.34 15.30
C TYR A 41 -20.80 21.95 15.04
N PRO A 42 -20.32 22.01 13.78
CA PRO A 42 -19.03 22.62 13.44
C PRO A 42 -19.00 24.15 13.66
N SER A 43 -20.15 24.78 13.91
CA SER A 43 -20.29 26.22 14.17
C SER A 43 -20.15 26.60 15.65
N ASN A 44 -20.01 25.64 16.56
CA ASN A 44 -19.84 25.96 17.97
C ASN A 44 -18.42 26.46 18.23
N LYS A 45 -18.26 27.79 18.27
CA LYS A 45 -17.00 28.48 18.58
C LYS A 45 -16.31 27.91 19.82
N LEU A 46 -17.06 27.48 20.84
CA LEU A 46 -16.51 26.91 22.06
C LEU A 46 -15.84 25.54 21.80
N PHE A 47 -16.48 24.66 21.03
CA PHE A 47 -15.91 23.35 20.68
C PHE A 47 -14.65 23.49 19.83
N VAL A 48 -14.70 24.37 18.82
CA VAL A 48 -13.54 24.65 17.95
C VAL A 48 -12.39 25.26 18.75
N SER A 49 -12.67 26.21 19.64
CA SER A 49 -11.63 26.82 20.49
C SER A 49 -11.08 25.86 21.55
N CYS A 50 -11.90 24.98 22.14
CA CYS A 50 -11.42 23.93 23.02
C CYS A 50 -10.54 22.91 22.28
N MET A 51 -10.93 22.48 21.06
CA MET A 51 -10.12 21.58 20.24
C MET A 51 -8.83 22.24 19.77
N GLN A 52 -8.86 23.51 19.38
CA GLN A 52 -7.67 24.28 19.03
C GLN A 52 -6.74 24.44 20.24
N ALA A 53 -7.27 24.73 21.43
CA ALA A 53 -6.46 24.80 22.65
C ALA A 53 -5.80 23.44 22.98
N LEU A 54 -6.55 22.34 22.85
CA LEU A 54 -6.04 20.99 23.10
C LEU A 54 -4.97 20.57 22.09
N LEU A 55 -5.18 20.88 20.81
CA LEU A 55 -4.25 20.56 19.74
C LEU A 55 -3.00 21.45 19.80
N ASN A 56 -3.15 22.75 20.03
CA ASN A 56 -2.01 23.68 20.11
C ASN A 56 -1.10 23.34 21.29
N SER A 57 -1.65 22.99 22.47
CA SER A 57 -0.82 22.58 23.61
C SER A 57 -0.05 21.28 23.33
N ARG A 58 -0.68 20.29 22.68
CA ARG A 58 -0.03 19.01 22.39
C ARG A 58 0.93 19.05 21.20
N ILE A 59 0.69 19.93 20.23
CA ILE A 59 1.60 20.16 19.10
C ILE A 59 2.88 20.81 19.61
N ASN A 60 2.78 21.86 20.43
CA ASN A 60 3.95 22.53 21.00
C ASN A 60 4.77 21.59 21.90
N GLU A 61 4.11 20.75 22.73
CA GLU A 61 4.79 19.73 23.53
C GLU A 61 5.52 18.68 22.65
N ARG A 62 4.95 18.35 21.48
CA ARG A 62 5.55 17.41 20.54
C ARG A 62 6.73 18.05 19.79
N GLU A 63 6.61 19.31 19.39
CA GLU A 63 7.69 20.08 18.78
C GLU A 63 8.87 20.26 19.74
N ASP A 64 8.62 20.59 21.01
CA ASP A 64 9.66 20.69 22.04
C ASP A 64 10.36 19.35 22.28
N ARG A 65 9.60 18.24 22.23
CA ARG A 65 10.17 16.90 22.37
C ARG A 65 11.03 16.51 21.17
N GLU A 66 10.60 16.83 19.96
CA GLU A 66 11.37 16.61 18.73
C GLU A 66 12.64 17.47 18.71
N MET A 67 12.58 18.75 19.10
CA MET A 67 13.77 19.60 19.23
C MET A 67 14.78 19.04 20.23
N LYS A 68 14.33 18.56 21.39
CA LYS A 68 15.21 17.91 22.39
C LYS A 68 15.84 16.62 21.85
N LEU A 69 15.05 15.76 21.20
CA LEU A 69 15.54 14.53 20.58
C LEU A 69 16.55 14.82 19.47
N HIS A 70 16.30 15.88 18.68
CA HIS A 70 17.23 16.31 17.64
C HIS A 70 18.54 16.81 18.24
N GLY A 71 18.50 17.60 19.33
CA GLY A 71 19.70 18.03 20.04
C GLY A 71 20.54 16.85 20.54
N ILE A 72 19.90 15.83 21.11
CA ILE A 72 20.56 14.60 21.59
C ILE A 72 21.17 13.81 20.42
N ARG A 73 20.46 13.70 19.29
CA ARG A 73 20.98 13.02 18.08
C ARG A 73 22.17 13.77 17.50
N TYR A 74 22.11 15.10 17.47
CA TYR A 74 23.18 15.94 16.98
C TYR A 74 24.43 15.83 17.86
N SER A 75 24.29 15.90 19.18
CA SER A 75 25.43 15.72 20.10
C SER A 75 26.06 14.33 19.96
N PHE A 76 25.23 13.28 19.86
CA PHE A 76 25.71 11.91 19.62
C PHE A 76 26.48 11.78 18.31
N LEU A 77 26.00 12.42 17.23
CA LEU A 77 26.70 12.43 15.94
C LEU A 77 28.03 13.18 16.01
N VAL A 78 28.08 14.33 16.68
CA VAL A 78 29.32 15.10 16.87
C VAL A 78 30.36 14.30 17.65
N ASP A 79 29.96 13.64 18.75
CA ASP A 79 30.85 12.76 19.54
C ASP A 79 31.33 11.54 18.75
N LYS A 80 30.48 11.00 17.86
CA LYS A 80 30.83 9.88 17.01
C LYS A 80 31.74 10.28 15.83
N ILE A 81 31.69 11.53 15.40
CA ILE A 81 32.56 12.07 14.34
C ILE A 81 33.92 12.48 14.91
N SER A 82 33.97 13.04 16.12
CA SER A 82 35.23 13.41 16.80
C SER A 82 36.11 12.20 17.17
N THR A 83 35.56 10.99 17.12
CA THR A 83 36.27 9.72 17.33
C THR A 83 36.76 9.07 16.03
N ILE A 84 36.49 9.66 14.86
CA ILE A 84 36.94 9.17 13.56
C ILE A 84 38.31 9.81 13.21
N PRO A 85 39.35 9.02 12.86
CA PRO A 85 40.65 9.56 12.46
C PRO A 85 40.56 10.45 11.22
N ASP A 86 41.37 11.52 11.17
CA ASP A 86 41.34 12.58 10.13
C ASP A 86 41.40 12.06 8.69
N SER A 87 41.93 10.86 8.46
CA SER A 87 42.03 10.23 7.14
C SER A 87 40.69 9.73 6.54
N LYS A 88 39.57 9.77 7.29
CA LYS A 88 38.24 9.33 6.82
C LYS A 88 37.15 10.42 6.82
N ILE A 89 37.50 11.67 7.11
CA ILE A 89 36.55 12.78 7.31
C ILE A 89 35.78 13.16 6.01
N GLY A 90 36.34 12.88 4.83
CA GLY A 90 35.74 13.27 3.54
C GLY A 90 34.35 12.68 3.23
N GLN A 91 33.99 11.52 3.79
CA GLN A 91 32.65 10.92 3.56
C GLN A 91 31.60 11.35 4.59
N GLY A 92 32.01 11.83 5.78
CA GLY A 92 31.09 12.30 6.82
C GLY A 92 30.52 13.70 6.56
N ILE A 93 31.31 14.57 5.91
CA ILE A 93 30.92 15.96 5.62
C ILE A 93 29.74 16.03 4.62
N LEU A 94 29.68 15.13 3.64
CA LEU A 94 28.63 15.13 2.62
C LEU A 94 27.21 14.86 3.18
N HIS A 95 27.12 14.13 4.29
CA HIS A 95 25.84 13.82 4.94
C HIS A 95 25.38 14.97 5.85
N LEU A 96 26.33 15.71 6.43
CA LEU A 96 26.07 16.91 7.22
C LEU A 96 25.64 18.10 6.36
N GLU A 97 26.25 18.32 5.20
CA GLU A 97 25.85 19.39 4.26
C GLU A 97 24.39 19.23 3.79
N LYS A 98 23.96 18.00 3.49
CA LYS A 98 22.55 17.71 3.14
C LYS A 98 21.59 17.98 4.30
N SER A 99 22.04 17.76 5.53
CA SER A 99 21.23 17.98 6.74
C SER A 99 21.16 19.47 7.09
N LEU A 100 22.23 20.23 6.83
CA LEU A 100 22.28 21.69 6.97
C LEU A 100 21.40 22.39 5.91
N ALA A 101 21.43 21.92 4.66
CA ALA A 101 20.58 22.44 3.59
C ALA A 101 19.08 22.23 3.87
N ALA A 102 18.70 21.08 4.45
CA ALA A 102 17.33 20.85 4.90
C ALA A 102 16.91 21.80 6.04
N LEU A 103 17.85 22.18 6.90
CA LEU A 103 17.63 23.09 8.02
C LEU A 103 17.54 24.55 7.57
N GLU A 104 18.30 24.96 6.57
CA GLU A 104 18.17 26.27 5.91
C GLU A 104 16.85 26.40 5.17
N PHE A 105 16.40 25.35 4.48
CA PHE A 105 15.08 25.30 3.84
C PHE A 105 13.93 25.44 4.85
N LEU A 106 14.01 24.74 5.99
CA LEU A 106 13.02 24.86 7.07
C LEU A 106 13.04 26.24 7.76
N LYS A 107 14.22 26.85 7.91
CA LYS A 107 14.34 28.24 8.40
C LYS A 107 13.78 29.26 7.40
N GLN A 108 13.90 29.01 6.10
CA GLN A 108 13.30 29.82 5.05
C GLN A 108 11.77 29.80 5.12
N ILE A 109 11.20 28.61 5.33
CA ILE A 109 9.75 28.43 5.55
C ILE A 109 9.30 29.18 6.82
N GLN A 110 10.05 29.08 7.93
CA GLN A 110 9.75 29.84 9.16
C GLN A 110 9.90 31.36 9.02
N SER A 111 10.78 31.85 8.15
CA SER A 111 10.97 33.29 7.90
C SER A 111 9.85 33.90 7.05
N GLN A 112 9.14 33.08 6.26
CA GLN A 112 8.00 33.53 5.45
C GLN A 112 6.69 33.62 6.24
N ASP A 113 6.55 32.89 7.35
CA ASP A 113 5.38 32.96 8.24
C ASP A 113 5.45 34.06 9.33
N LYS A 114 6.50 34.90 9.32
CA LYS A 114 6.68 36.03 10.27
C LYS A 114 6.65 37.43 9.65
N VAL A 115 6.26 37.58 8.38
CA VAL A 115 5.98 38.90 7.82
C VAL A 115 4.48 39.15 7.93
N GLU A 116 4.11 40.07 8.84
CA GLU A 116 2.78 40.68 8.88
C GLU A 116 2.31 41.03 7.47
N THR A 117 1.15 40.50 7.11
CA THR A 117 0.37 40.89 5.93
C THR A 117 -0.04 42.36 6.07
N LYS A 118 0.88 43.30 5.78
CA LYS A 118 0.52 44.67 5.41
C LYS A 118 0.01 44.65 3.99
N ILE A 119 -1.31 44.70 3.88
CA ILE A 119 -2.02 45.04 2.67
C ILE A 119 -1.61 46.47 2.28
N CYS A 120 -0.71 46.59 1.30
CA CYS A 120 -0.51 47.83 0.56
C CYS A 120 -1.33 47.74 -0.73
N ILE A 121 -2.46 48.44 -0.72
CA ILE A 121 -3.23 48.78 -1.92
C ILE A 121 -2.40 49.80 -2.68
N ASN A 122 -1.91 49.44 -3.87
CA ASN A 122 -1.58 50.43 -4.89
C ASN A 122 -2.78 50.52 -5.84
N THR A 123 -3.56 51.57 -5.63
CA THR A 123 -4.36 52.22 -6.65
C THR A 123 -3.42 52.81 -7.69
N ASP A 124 -3.63 52.43 -8.95
CA ASP A 124 -3.65 53.33 -10.10
C ASP A 124 -3.52 52.48 -11.35
N LEU A 125 -4.65 52.26 -12.03
CA LEU A 125 -4.70 52.11 -13.48
C LEU A 125 -6.16 52.25 -13.93
N GLU A 126 -6.37 53.39 -14.57
CA GLU A 126 -7.51 53.96 -15.26
C GLU A 126 -8.56 52.97 -15.77
N ILE A 127 -9.81 53.25 -15.40
CA ILE A 127 -11.00 52.81 -16.14
C ILE A 127 -11.56 54.06 -16.79
N ASP A 128 -11.77 54.01 -18.09
CA ASP A 128 -12.69 54.90 -18.78
C ASP A 128 -13.75 54.07 -19.53
N GLY A 129 -14.99 54.54 -19.51
CA GLY A 129 -15.97 54.24 -20.55
C GLY A 129 -16.95 53.06 -20.37
N THR A 130 -17.99 53.30 -19.57
CA THR A 130 -19.43 53.27 -19.96
C THR A 130 -20.20 51.99 -20.41
N THR A 131 -21.49 52.02 -20.06
CA THR A 131 -22.69 51.25 -20.51
C THR A 131 -23.01 49.94 -19.76
N ALA A 132 -24.03 49.84 -18.89
CA ALA A 132 -25.50 50.05 -18.97
C ALA A 132 -26.31 48.80 -19.37
N TRP A 133 -27.22 48.38 -18.47
CA TRP A 133 -28.51 47.67 -18.65
C TRP A 133 -28.46 46.17 -19.01
N SER A 134 -28.91 45.23 -18.15
CA SER A 134 -30.25 44.87 -17.62
C SER A 134 -30.99 43.79 -18.44
N SER A 135 -31.30 42.69 -17.74
CA SER A 135 -32.45 41.75 -17.87
C SER A 135 -32.65 40.87 -19.12
N GLY A 136 -32.93 39.57 -18.89
CA GLY A 136 -33.89 38.80 -19.72
C GLY A 136 -33.51 37.36 -20.12
N SER A 137 -34.05 36.39 -19.38
CA SER A 137 -34.70 35.12 -19.80
C SER A 137 -34.18 34.20 -20.95
N THR A 138 -34.05 32.91 -20.58
CA THR A 138 -34.54 31.66 -21.25
C THR A 138 -33.99 31.11 -22.58
N CYS A 139 -33.68 29.80 -22.52
CA CYS A 139 -33.88 28.71 -23.50
C CYS A 139 -32.86 28.42 -24.63
N SER A 140 -32.47 27.12 -24.65
CA SER A 140 -32.17 26.21 -25.79
C SER A 140 -31.02 26.47 -26.77
N GLY A 141 -30.27 25.39 -27.09
CA GLY A 141 -29.77 25.13 -28.45
C GLY A 141 -28.25 25.08 -28.67
N HIS A 142 -27.78 23.91 -29.08
CA HIS A 142 -26.60 23.52 -29.89
C HIS A 142 -25.27 24.31 -29.94
N SER A 143 -24.21 23.55 -29.61
CA SER A 143 -22.88 23.32 -30.24
C SER A 143 -21.88 24.44 -30.54
N CYS A 144 -20.61 24.00 -30.42
CA CYS A 144 -19.31 24.46 -30.95
C CYS A 144 -18.61 25.69 -30.33
N ASP A 145 -17.54 25.34 -29.60
CA ASP A 145 -16.15 25.80 -29.75
C ASP A 145 -15.60 27.03 -29.00
N LEU A 146 -14.49 26.69 -28.32
CA LEU A 146 -13.26 27.45 -28.08
C LEU A 146 -13.19 28.52 -26.97
N ALA A 147 -12.21 28.27 -26.09
CA ALA A 147 -11.34 29.21 -25.38
C ALA A 147 -11.82 29.83 -24.05
N THR A 148 -11.28 29.23 -22.97
CA THR A 148 -10.64 29.90 -21.82
C THR A 148 -11.26 31.19 -21.28
N LYS A 149 -11.98 31.10 -20.16
CA LYS A 149 -12.03 32.16 -19.15
C LYS A 149 -12.01 31.61 -17.72
N PHE A 150 -11.00 32.06 -16.97
CA PHE A 150 -10.90 31.99 -15.53
C PHE A 150 -12.19 32.52 -14.87
N VAL A 151 -12.88 31.67 -14.12
CA VAL A 151 -13.98 32.07 -13.23
C VAL A 151 -13.45 32.06 -11.80
N LYS A 152 -13.58 33.22 -11.13
CA LYS A 152 -13.30 33.41 -9.71
C LYS A 152 -14.09 32.40 -8.86
N PRO A 153 -13.52 31.81 -7.80
CA PRO A 153 -14.26 30.93 -6.91
C PRO A 153 -15.25 31.78 -6.10
N THR A 154 -16.52 31.78 -6.49
CA THR A 154 -17.60 32.14 -5.59
C THR A 154 -17.68 31.05 -4.52
N HIS A 155 -17.61 31.45 -3.25
CA HIS A 155 -17.80 30.62 -2.06
C HIS A 155 -19.24 30.09 -1.96
N SER A 156 -19.66 29.28 -2.93
CA SER A 156 -20.73 28.30 -2.78
C SER A 156 -20.11 26.92 -2.96
N SER A 157 -19.20 26.55 -2.05
CA SER A 157 -18.80 25.16 -1.94
C SER A 157 -20.02 24.40 -1.46
N ASN A 158 -20.74 23.80 -2.41
CA ASN A 158 -21.65 22.71 -2.16
C ASN A 158 -20.87 21.70 -1.31
N PHE A 159 -21.07 21.72 0.01
CA PHE A 159 -20.90 20.54 0.85
C PHE A 159 -22.00 19.58 0.45
N LEU A 160 -21.92 19.05 -0.78
CA LEU A 160 -22.54 17.79 -1.12
C LEU A 160 -21.91 16.81 -0.14
N LYS A 161 -22.70 16.40 0.85
CA LYS A 161 -22.47 15.16 1.57
C LYS A 161 -22.25 14.12 0.48
N LYS A 162 -21.00 13.77 0.19
CA LYS A 162 -20.72 12.55 -0.58
C LYS A 162 -21.32 11.46 0.29
N CYS A 163 -22.47 10.94 -0.12
CA CYS A 163 -22.95 9.67 0.42
C CYS A 163 -21.77 8.70 0.34
N ASP A 164 -21.53 7.95 1.41
CA ASP A 164 -20.50 6.91 1.43
C ASP A 164 -20.64 6.10 0.14
N ASP A 165 -19.57 6.09 -0.66
CA ASP A 165 -19.56 5.36 -1.92
C ASP A 165 -19.61 3.88 -1.56
N LYS A 166 -20.80 3.29 -1.68
CA LYS A 166 -21.05 1.90 -1.29
C LYS A 166 -20.12 0.94 -2.04
N ASP A 167 -19.74 1.29 -3.27
CA ASP A 167 -18.81 0.49 -4.06
C ASP A 167 -17.40 0.59 -3.51
N LEU A 168 -16.97 1.77 -3.03
CA LEU A 168 -15.68 1.93 -2.37
C LEU A 168 -15.59 1.08 -1.09
N MET A 169 -16.60 1.14 -0.22
CA MET A 169 -16.63 0.37 1.03
C MET A 169 -16.66 -1.14 0.76
N ARG A 170 -17.39 -1.56 -0.26
CA ARG A 170 -17.43 -2.95 -0.72
C ARG A 170 -16.06 -3.42 -1.21
N ASN A 171 -15.41 -2.65 -2.07
CA ASN A 171 -14.08 -2.98 -2.58
C ASN A 171 -13.06 -3.10 -1.44
N TRP A 172 -13.09 -2.18 -0.46
CA TRP A 172 -12.23 -2.26 0.72
C TRP A 172 -12.46 -3.53 1.54
N ARG A 173 -13.71 -3.97 1.69
CA ARG A 173 -14.02 -5.22 2.39
C ARG A 173 -13.41 -6.42 1.66
N ILE A 174 -13.57 -6.51 0.34
CA ILE A 174 -13.03 -7.60 -0.49
C ILE A 174 -11.50 -7.63 -0.42
N ILE A 175 -10.86 -6.47 -0.54
CA ILE A 175 -9.39 -6.34 -0.42
C ILE A 175 -8.94 -6.77 0.98
N ALA A 176 -9.61 -6.30 2.03
CA ALA A 176 -9.27 -6.66 3.41
C ALA A 176 -9.44 -8.15 3.71
N GLU A 177 -10.42 -8.80 3.08
CA GLU A 177 -10.63 -10.24 3.18
C GLU A 177 -9.49 -11.02 2.53
N ALA A 178 -9.16 -10.73 1.27
CA ALA A 178 -8.03 -11.34 0.58
C ALA A 178 -6.68 -11.05 1.25
N SER A 179 -6.52 -9.86 1.85
CA SER A 179 -5.32 -9.47 2.60
C SER A 179 -4.95 -10.45 3.71
N ARG A 180 -5.94 -11.14 4.30
CA ARG A 180 -5.72 -12.14 5.37
C ARG A 180 -5.09 -13.43 4.84
N SER A 181 -5.29 -13.73 3.56
CA SER A 181 -4.67 -14.87 2.87
C SER A 181 -3.24 -14.58 2.45
N VAL A 182 -2.82 -13.32 2.40
CA VAL A 182 -1.49 -12.91 1.92
C VAL A 182 -0.50 -12.87 3.08
N GLY A 183 0.60 -13.61 2.91
CA GLY A 183 1.65 -13.75 3.89
C GLY A 183 2.96 -13.13 3.44
N PHE A 184 3.75 -12.72 4.42
CA PHE A 184 5.09 -12.21 4.23
C PHE A 184 6.13 -13.33 4.44
N ILE A 185 6.79 -13.77 3.38
CA ILE A 185 7.80 -14.83 3.46
C ILE A 185 9.18 -14.21 3.73
N ARG A 186 9.91 -14.76 4.70
CA ARG A 186 11.21 -14.25 5.14
C ARG A 186 12.21 -15.38 5.39
N ASP A 187 13.46 -15.14 4.98
CA ASP A 187 14.68 -15.65 5.60
C ASP A 187 15.57 -14.45 6.01
N PRO A 188 16.66 -14.67 6.77
CA PRO A 188 17.63 -13.63 7.10
C PRO A 188 18.18 -12.82 5.90
N ASN A 189 18.19 -13.37 4.69
CA ASN A 189 18.86 -12.78 3.52
C ASN A 189 17.90 -12.34 2.40
N CYS A 190 16.69 -12.89 2.38
CA CYS A 190 15.72 -12.70 1.31
C CYS A 190 14.32 -12.59 1.89
N THR A 191 13.50 -11.78 1.23
CA THR A 191 12.10 -11.56 1.59
C THR A 191 11.24 -11.55 0.34
N GLY A 192 10.01 -12.02 0.45
CA GLY A 192 9.05 -12.00 -0.64
C GLY A 192 7.61 -11.99 -0.13
N THR A 193 6.65 -12.17 -1.03
CA THR A 193 5.25 -12.32 -0.69
C THR A 193 4.73 -13.69 -1.15
N GLY A 194 3.66 -14.17 -0.54
CA GLY A 194 2.87 -15.28 -1.08
C GLY A 194 1.47 -15.26 -0.51
N PHE A 195 0.68 -16.27 -0.81
CA PHE A 195 -0.69 -16.35 -0.32
C PHE A 195 -1.15 -17.79 -0.09
N ARG A 196 -2.15 -17.94 0.78
CA ARG A 196 -2.77 -19.22 1.14
C ARG A 196 -3.65 -19.73 0.01
N VAL A 197 -3.48 -21.02 -0.30
CA VAL A 197 -4.35 -21.81 -1.19
C VAL A 197 -4.66 -23.15 -0.52
N GLY A 198 -5.83 -23.73 -0.77
CA GLY A 198 -6.26 -24.98 -0.16
C GLY A 198 -6.27 -24.96 1.38
N SER A 199 -6.30 -26.13 1.99
CA SER A 199 -6.44 -26.28 3.45
C SER A 199 -5.19 -25.89 4.24
N LYS A 200 -3.99 -26.04 3.66
CA LYS A 200 -2.70 -25.85 4.36
C LYS A 200 -1.52 -25.41 3.48
N TYR A 201 -1.77 -25.04 2.24
CA TYR A 201 -0.72 -24.70 1.27
C TYR A 201 -0.49 -23.19 1.11
N PHE A 202 0.71 -22.84 0.65
CA PHE A 202 1.15 -21.47 0.44
C PHE A 202 1.82 -21.35 -0.93
N ALA A 203 1.23 -20.54 -1.81
CA ALA A 203 1.75 -20.26 -3.13
C ALA A 203 2.65 -19.02 -3.10
N THR A 204 3.79 -19.08 -3.79
CA THR A 204 4.70 -17.94 -3.98
C THR A 204 5.51 -18.14 -5.26
N ALA A 205 6.32 -17.15 -5.62
CA ALA A 205 7.21 -17.24 -6.76
C ALA A 205 8.38 -18.18 -6.44
N ARG A 206 8.72 -19.08 -7.36
CA ARG A 206 9.77 -20.10 -7.17
C ARG A 206 11.12 -19.46 -6.88
N HIS A 207 11.49 -18.40 -7.60
CA HIS A 207 12.76 -17.70 -7.38
C HIS A 207 12.91 -17.11 -5.97
N VAL A 208 11.81 -16.76 -5.28
CA VAL A 208 11.87 -16.27 -3.89
C VAL A 208 12.39 -17.39 -2.98
N VAL A 209 11.79 -18.58 -3.08
CA VAL A 209 12.20 -19.75 -2.29
C VAL A 209 13.61 -20.20 -2.69
N PHE A 210 13.93 -20.15 -3.98
CA PHE A 210 15.28 -20.42 -4.47
C PHE A 210 16.30 -19.47 -3.83
N ASN A 211 16.08 -18.16 -3.86
CA ASN A 211 17.01 -17.19 -3.27
C ASN A 211 17.18 -17.36 -1.75
N MET A 212 16.13 -17.79 -1.05
CA MET A 212 16.19 -18.09 0.38
C MET A 212 16.99 -19.36 0.67
N THR A 213 16.88 -20.40 -0.16
CA THR A 213 17.24 -21.77 0.23
C THR A 213 18.27 -22.45 -0.65
N ALA A 214 18.59 -21.91 -1.82
CA ALA A 214 19.40 -22.61 -2.82
C ALA A 214 20.80 -22.95 -2.31
N THR A 215 21.20 -24.19 -2.57
CA THR A 215 22.56 -24.70 -2.37
C THR A 215 22.92 -25.52 -3.59
N ASN A 216 24.01 -25.19 -4.29
CA ASN A 216 24.41 -25.80 -5.57
C ASN A 216 23.29 -25.76 -6.63
N ASP A 217 22.65 -24.60 -6.79
CA ASP A 217 21.60 -24.33 -7.78
C ASP A 217 20.33 -25.20 -7.65
N ILE A 218 20.09 -25.78 -6.47
CA ILE A 218 18.90 -26.56 -6.14
C ILE A 218 18.32 -26.06 -4.82
N ILE A 219 16.99 -26.05 -4.69
CA ILE A 219 16.28 -25.70 -3.46
C ILE A 219 16.65 -26.69 -2.35
N ASP A 220 17.29 -26.24 -1.27
CA ASP A 220 17.59 -27.08 -0.12
C ASP A 220 16.37 -27.16 0.83
N ILE A 221 15.65 -28.27 0.75
CA ILE A 221 14.48 -28.56 1.60
C ILE A 221 14.84 -28.53 3.09
N LYS A 222 16.07 -28.88 3.50
CA LYS A 222 16.46 -28.80 4.93
C LYS A 222 16.56 -27.36 5.39
N LYS A 223 17.07 -26.47 4.53
CA LYS A 223 17.13 -25.02 4.80
C LYS A 223 15.72 -24.42 4.79
N LEU A 224 14.85 -24.84 3.87
CA LEU A 224 13.44 -24.45 3.84
C LEU A 224 12.70 -24.80 5.14
N ARG A 225 12.99 -25.97 5.72
CA ARG A 225 12.41 -26.46 6.99
C ARG A 225 13.04 -25.82 8.23
N SER A 226 14.04 -24.95 8.08
CA SER A 226 14.67 -24.27 9.21
C SER A 226 13.71 -23.29 9.88
N ARG A 227 13.98 -22.95 11.15
CA ARG A 227 13.20 -21.93 11.87
C ARG A 227 13.38 -20.52 11.30
N ASP A 228 14.45 -20.31 10.54
CA ASP A 228 14.76 -19.02 9.94
C ASP A 228 13.92 -18.76 8.69
N CYS A 229 13.34 -19.81 8.09
CA CYS A 229 12.40 -19.71 6.97
C CYS A 229 10.97 -19.84 7.49
N TYR A 230 10.18 -18.77 7.33
CA TYR A 230 8.79 -18.74 7.74
C TYR A 230 7.98 -17.76 6.91
N VAL A 231 6.66 -17.86 7.07
CA VAL A 231 5.70 -16.87 6.61
C VAL A 231 5.01 -16.22 7.81
N GLU A 232 4.89 -14.90 7.79
CA GLU A 232 4.14 -14.11 8.76
C GLU A 232 2.89 -13.52 8.10
N PHE A 233 1.72 -13.85 8.62
CA PHE A 233 0.45 -13.27 8.15
C PHE A 233 0.11 -12.00 8.95
N GLU A 234 -0.71 -11.12 8.35
CA GLU A 234 -1.14 -9.85 8.97
C GLU A 234 0.04 -9.00 9.49
N TYR A 235 1.13 -8.96 8.71
CA TYR A 235 2.26 -8.08 8.97
C TYR A 235 1.92 -6.64 8.56
N MET A 236 1.35 -5.88 9.50
CA MET A 236 0.76 -4.56 9.24
C MET A 236 1.60 -3.37 9.72
N SER A 237 2.66 -3.59 10.50
CA SER A 237 3.54 -2.51 10.96
C SER A 237 4.96 -2.98 11.26
N PRO A 238 6.01 -2.20 10.98
CA PRO A 238 7.39 -2.59 11.27
C PRO A 238 7.67 -2.71 12.77
N ASN A 239 6.91 -1.97 13.59
CA ASN A 239 7.03 -1.96 15.05
C ASN A 239 6.09 -2.98 15.71
N GLN A 240 5.31 -3.73 14.92
CA GLN A 240 4.48 -4.80 15.45
C GLN A 240 5.40 -5.87 16.00
N LYS A 241 5.24 -6.19 17.29
CA LYS A 241 5.88 -7.40 17.82
C LYS A 241 5.33 -8.58 17.04
N GLN A 242 6.22 -9.43 16.55
CA GLN A 242 5.84 -10.67 15.89
C GLN A 242 4.81 -11.39 16.75
N ASN A 243 3.68 -11.70 16.14
CA ASN A 243 2.64 -12.49 16.79
C ASN A 243 2.91 -13.96 16.47
N PRO A 244 3.26 -14.80 17.47
CA PRO A 244 3.45 -16.22 17.24
C PRO A 244 2.25 -16.88 16.58
N GLU A 245 1.03 -16.37 16.78
CA GLU A 245 -0.21 -16.85 16.15
C GLU A 245 -0.29 -16.59 14.64
N ASN A 246 0.61 -15.79 14.08
CA ASN A 246 0.62 -15.49 12.65
C ASN A 246 1.85 -16.06 11.92
N LEU A 247 2.78 -16.70 12.63
CA LEU A 247 4.01 -17.28 12.09
C LEU A 247 3.88 -18.76 11.73
N PHE A 248 4.08 -19.13 10.47
CA PHE A 248 4.02 -20.53 10.03
C PHE A 248 5.32 -20.92 9.35
N HIS A 249 5.76 -22.16 9.58
CA HIS A 249 6.95 -22.73 8.95
C HIS A 249 6.56 -23.65 7.78
N PHE A 250 7.54 -23.97 6.95
CA PHE A 250 7.35 -24.83 5.80
C PHE A 250 7.76 -26.27 6.12
N THR A 251 6.98 -27.22 5.61
CA THR A 251 7.20 -28.66 5.80
C THR A 251 7.60 -29.35 4.53
N ASP A 252 7.04 -28.98 3.37
CA ASP A 252 7.42 -29.60 2.11
C ASP A 252 7.15 -28.71 0.90
N ILE A 253 7.69 -29.12 -0.24
CA ILE A 253 7.35 -28.57 -1.57
C ILE A 253 6.37 -29.55 -2.20
N VAL A 254 5.13 -29.11 -2.42
CA VAL A 254 4.07 -29.98 -2.96
C VAL A 254 3.86 -29.79 -4.45
N TYR A 255 4.25 -28.63 -4.99
CA TYR A 255 4.25 -28.36 -6.42
C TYR A 255 5.33 -27.33 -6.75
N GLU A 256 5.98 -27.50 -7.90
CA GLU A 256 7.02 -26.61 -8.41
C GLU A 256 7.00 -26.64 -9.93
N ASN A 257 6.96 -25.46 -10.55
CA ASN A 257 7.08 -25.30 -11.99
C ASN A 257 8.05 -24.15 -12.29
N ALA A 258 9.20 -24.49 -12.89
CA ALA A 258 10.26 -23.54 -13.18
C ALA A 258 9.90 -22.57 -14.33
N ASP A 259 9.14 -23.03 -15.31
CA ASP A 259 8.76 -22.23 -16.48
C ASP A 259 7.74 -21.15 -16.09
N LEU A 260 6.79 -21.53 -15.24
CA LEU A 260 5.81 -20.61 -14.65
C LEU A 260 6.39 -19.77 -13.50
N ASP A 261 7.56 -20.14 -12.96
CA ASP A 261 8.20 -19.52 -11.80
C ASP A 261 7.30 -19.57 -10.54
N VAL A 262 6.64 -20.72 -10.33
CA VAL A 262 5.69 -20.96 -9.23
C VAL A 262 6.13 -22.11 -8.35
N ILE A 263 5.90 -21.95 -7.06
CA ILE A 263 6.07 -23.02 -6.07
C ILE A 263 4.93 -22.97 -5.06
N ILE A 264 4.42 -24.15 -4.68
CA ILE A 264 3.43 -24.31 -3.62
C ILE A 264 4.08 -25.12 -2.50
N LEU A 265 4.05 -24.55 -1.30
CA LEU A 265 4.67 -25.09 -0.10
C LEU A 265 3.59 -25.55 0.88
N GLN A 266 3.86 -26.63 1.62
CA GLN A 266 2.99 -27.06 2.71
C GLN A 266 3.39 -26.39 4.03
N LEU A 267 2.44 -25.75 4.70
CA LEU A 267 2.66 -25.12 6.01
C LEU A 267 2.60 -26.14 7.16
N SER A 268 3.37 -25.89 8.20
CA SER A 268 3.28 -26.60 9.48
C SER A 268 2.06 -26.11 10.26
N GLY A 269 1.10 -27.00 10.53
CA GLY A 269 0.06 -26.74 11.52
C GLY A 269 0.60 -27.08 12.91
N GLU A 270 0.83 -26.09 13.76
CA GLU A 270 1.03 -26.37 15.18
C GLU A 270 -0.31 -26.71 15.84
N HIS A 271 -0.32 -27.63 16.81
CA HIS A 271 -1.54 -28.01 17.51
C HIS A 271 -2.23 -26.76 18.11
N ASN A 272 -3.51 -26.56 17.75
CA ASN A 272 -4.39 -25.44 18.12
C ASN A 272 -4.25 -24.14 17.32
N LYS A 273 -3.39 -24.10 16.30
CA LYS A 273 -3.24 -22.91 15.46
C LYS A 273 -4.08 -23.01 14.20
N SER A 274 -5.08 -22.13 14.07
CA SER A 274 -5.89 -22.05 12.84
C SER A 274 -5.07 -21.39 11.73
N PHE A 275 -5.09 -21.98 10.53
CA PHE A 275 -4.55 -21.31 9.37
C PHE A 275 -5.36 -20.05 9.03
N PRO A 276 -4.71 -19.01 8.48
CA PRO A 276 -5.43 -17.92 7.83
C PRO A 276 -6.28 -18.46 6.67
N PRO A 277 -7.37 -17.76 6.32
CA PRO A 277 -8.25 -18.20 5.24
C PRO A 277 -7.47 -18.31 3.92
N PRO A 278 -7.69 -19.35 3.11
CA PRO A 278 -7.18 -19.39 1.75
C PRO A 278 -7.95 -18.43 0.84
N ILE A 279 -7.38 -18.17 -0.34
CA ILE A 279 -8.16 -17.61 -1.43
C ILE A 279 -9.17 -18.65 -1.91
N SER A 280 -10.44 -18.29 -1.90
CA SER A 280 -11.59 -19.16 -2.17
C SER A 280 -12.08 -19.11 -3.62
N MET A 281 -11.57 -18.20 -4.46
CA MET A 281 -11.98 -18.14 -5.87
C MET A 281 -10.82 -17.82 -6.78
N ILE A 282 -10.77 -18.48 -7.93
CA ILE A 282 -9.88 -18.13 -9.03
C ILE A 282 -10.70 -17.81 -10.26
N SER A 283 -10.25 -16.81 -11.01
CA SER A 283 -10.94 -16.40 -12.23
C SER A 283 -9.97 -15.87 -13.27
N GLU A 284 -10.45 -15.87 -14.50
CA GLU A 284 -9.77 -15.20 -15.60
C GLU A 284 -9.82 -13.68 -15.43
N ILE A 285 -8.81 -13.01 -15.99
CA ILE A 285 -8.75 -11.55 -15.99
C ILE A 285 -9.52 -11.02 -17.20
N HIS A 286 -10.47 -10.13 -16.95
CA HIS A 286 -11.13 -9.36 -18.00
C HIS A 286 -10.48 -7.99 -18.17
N LYS A 287 -10.46 -7.45 -19.40
CA LYS A 287 -9.80 -6.17 -19.72
C LYS A 287 -10.35 -4.97 -18.94
N ASP A 288 -11.62 -5.01 -18.54
CA ASP A 288 -12.28 -3.95 -17.78
C ASP A 288 -12.23 -4.14 -16.26
N SER A 289 -11.56 -5.20 -15.80
CA SER A 289 -11.52 -5.56 -14.38
C SER A 289 -10.57 -4.67 -13.59
N LEU A 290 -11.00 -4.26 -12.40
CA LEU A 290 -10.11 -3.62 -11.44
C LEU A 290 -9.34 -4.70 -10.69
N VAL A 291 -8.05 -4.82 -11.01
CA VAL A 291 -7.15 -5.75 -10.33
C VAL A 291 -6.32 -4.98 -9.30
N TYR A 292 -6.18 -5.55 -8.12
CA TYR A 292 -5.41 -5.04 -6.99
C TYR A 292 -4.30 -6.01 -6.66
N ILE A 293 -3.09 -5.52 -6.43
CA ILE A 293 -1.97 -6.36 -5.95
C ILE A 293 -1.83 -6.17 -4.45
N ILE A 294 -1.79 -7.25 -3.69
CA ILE A 294 -1.55 -7.21 -2.23
C ILE A 294 -0.16 -7.78 -1.97
N SER A 295 0.75 -6.95 -1.45
CA SER A 295 2.18 -7.28 -1.35
C SER A 295 2.89 -6.71 -0.12
N HIS A 296 4.13 -7.15 0.10
CA HIS A 296 5.06 -6.63 1.10
C HIS A 296 6.29 -5.96 0.44
N PRO A 297 6.13 -4.77 -0.19
CA PRO A 297 7.19 -4.14 -0.96
C PRO A 297 8.37 -3.75 -0.05
N ASN A 298 9.59 -4.08 -0.45
CA ASN A 298 10.85 -3.96 0.29
C ASN A 298 10.82 -4.59 1.68
N GLY A 299 9.98 -5.61 1.85
CA GLY A 299 9.74 -6.23 3.15
C GLY A 299 9.08 -5.31 4.18
N LEU A 300 8.43 -4.24 3.71
CA LEU A 300 7.60 -3.34 4.51
C LEU A 300 6.23 -3.99 4.79
N PRO A 301 5.44 -3.40 5.71
CA PRO A 301 4.08 -3.84 5.97
C PRO A 301 3.25 -4.01 4.72
N GLN A 302 2.23 -4.85 4.82
CA GLN A 302 1.34 -5.14 3.71
C GLN A 302 0.76 -3.86 3.11
N MET A 303 0.82 -3.77 1.78
CA MET A 303 0.25 -2.69 0.98
C MET A 303 -0.63 -3.29 -0.11
N SER A 304 -1.68 -2.55 -0.46
CA SER A 304 -2.45 -2.82 -1.68
C SER A 304 -2.12 -1.76 -2.72
N ASP A 305 -1.78 -2.21 -3.92
CA ASP A 305 -1.64 -1.35 -5.08
C ASP A 305 -2.94 -1.37 -5.89
N PRO A 306 -3.69 -0.26 -5.92
CA PRO A 306 -4.99 -0.24 -6.55
C PRO A 306 -4.90 -0.06 -8.07
N LYS A 307 -5.70 -0.84 -8.80
CA LYS A 307 -5.99 -0.65 -10.23
C LYS A 307 -4.75 -0.79 -11.11
N ILE A 308 -4.15 -1.97 -11.10
CA ILE A 308 -3.09 -2.25 -12.08
C ILE A 308 -3.63 -2.08 -13.50
N GLN A 309 -2.80 -1.55 -14.37
CA GLN A 309 -3.13 -1.37 -15.78
C GLN A 309 -2.46 -2.47 -16.59
N LEU A 310 -3.26 -3.35 -17.19
CA LEU A 310 -2.76 -4.36 -18.12
C LEU A 310 -2.02 -3.69 -19.27
N TYR A 311 -0.91 -4.29 -19.68
CA TYR A 311 -0.04 -3.78 -20.71
C TYR A 311 0.03 -4.77 -21.87
N GLU A 312 -0.27 -4.28 -23.07
CA GLU A 312 -0.10 -5.04 -24.31
C GLU A 312 1.26 -4.66 -24.92
N LEU A 313 2.16 -5.64 -24.99
CA LEU A 313 3.50 -5.45 -25.54
C LEU A 313 3.43 -5.10 -27.02
N LYS A 314 4.06 -3.99 -27.41
CA LYS A 314 4.21 -3.63 -28.83
C LYS A 314 5.56 -4.12 -29.32
N LYS A 315 5.58 -4.48 -30.61
CA LYS A 315 6.73 -5.07 -31.29
C LYS A 315 8.04 -4.29 -31.11
N ASP A 316 7.97 -2.97 -31.05
CA ASP A 316 9.15 -2.10 -30.97
C ASP A 316 9.54 -1.71 -29.53
N ASP A 317 8.75 -2.02 -28.50
CA ASP A 317 9.00 -1.50 -27.14
C ASP A 317 10.32 -2.02 -26.55
N VAL A 318 10.54 -3.34 -26.62
CA VAL A 318 11.78 -3.99 -26.18
C VAL A 318 12.95 -3.56 -27.05
N LYS A 319 12.73 -3.45 -28.37
CA LYS A 319 13.76 -3.05 -29.32
C LYS A 319 14.26 -1.63 -29.03
N ASN A 320 13.35 -0.68 -28.86
CA ASN A 320 13.67 0.72 -28.56
C ASN A 320 14.44 0.84 -27.22
N SER A 321 14.03 0.08 -26.21
CA SER A 321 14.71 0.03 -24.91
C SER A 321 16.15 -0.48 -25.04
N LYS A 322 16.35 -1.55 -25.82
CA LYS A 322 17.69 -2.13 -26.07
C LYS A 322 18.58 -1.21 -26.91
N GLU A 323 18.04 -0.55 -27.93
CA GLU A 323 18.79 0.40 -28.77
C GLU A 323 19.23 1.64 -27.97
N TRP A 324 18.34 2.18 -27.13
CA TRP A 324 18.69 3.30 -26.25
C TRP A 324 19.79 2.91 -25.26
N ALA A 325 19.66 1.75 -24.59
CA ALA A 325 20.67 1.24 -23.66
C ALA A 325 22.04 1.05 -24.33
N ALA A 326 22.06 0.46 -25.53
CA ALA A 326 23.26 0.29 -26.32
C ALA A 326 23.92 1.64 -26.67
N SER A 327 23.12 2.67 -26.98
CA SER A 327 23.63 4.03 -27.23
C SER A 327 24.33 4.66 -26.02
N LYS A 328 24.05 4.16 -24.81
CA LYS A 328 24.67 4.57 -23.55
C LYS A 328 25.77 3.63 -23.06
N GLY A 329 26.09 2.58 -23.84
CA GLY A 329 27.07 1.56 -23.44
C GLY A 329 26.58 0.64 -22.33
N ILE A 330 25.27 0.54 -22.11
CA ILE A 330 24.66 -0.32 -21.10
C ILE A 330 24.35 -1.67 -21.75
N ASP A 331 24.90 -2.76 -21.18
CA ASP A 331 24.59 -4.11 -21.64
C ASP A 331 23.24 -4.56 -21.07
N VAL A 332 22.24 -4.73 -21.94
CA VAL A 332 20.88 -5.16 -21.59
C VAL A 332 20.45 -6.42 -22.35
N ARG A 333 21.42 -7.21 -22.83
CA ARG A 333 21.15 -8.34 -23.74
C ARG A 333 20.07 -9.31 -23.22
N ASN A 334 20.07 -9.58 -21.91
CA ASN A 334 19.20 -10.57 -21.27
C ASN A 334 18.07 -9.97 -20.42
N GLU A 335 17.97 -8.64 -20.36
CA GLU A 335 17.11 -7.94 -19.39
C GLU A 335 15.62 -8.08 -19.67
N TYR A 336 15.25 -8.41 -20.91
CA TYR A 336 13.89 -8.68 -21.36
C TYR A 336 13.69 -10.13 -21.79
N SER A 337 14.49 -11.05 -21.24
CA SER A 337 14.30 -12.48 -21.46
C SER A 337 12.93 -12.93 -20.94
N ASP A 338 12.25 -13.78 -21.72
CA ASP A 338 10.94 -14.37 -21.39
C ASP A 338 9.81 -13.37 -21.11
N ILE A 339 9.94 -12.13 -21.59
CA ILE A 339 8.88 -11.11 -21.46
C ILE A 339 7.62 -11.50 -22.24
N GLU A 340 7.77 -12.15 -23.39
CA GLU A 340 6.67 -12.72 -24.18
C GLU A 340 6.42 -14.16 -23.74
N ASN A 341 5.40 -14.35 -22.89
CA ASN A 341 4.97 -15.67 -22.44
C ASN A 341 3.44 -15.71 -22.37
N LYS A 342 2.82 -16.74 -22.95
CA LYS A 342 1.35 -16.86 -23.05
C LYS A 342 0.65 -17.07 -21.71
N ASP A 343 1.36 -17.63 -20.73
CA ASP A 343 0.84 -17.97 -19.39
C ASP A 343 1.10 -16.83 -18.38
N LYS A 344 1.71 -15.74 -18.87
CA LYS A 344 2.05 -14.56 -18.09
C LYS A 344 1.47 -13.33 -18.75
N ILE A 345 1.16 -12.34 -17.93
CA ILE A 345 0.64 -11.06 -18.38
C ILE A 345 1.55 -9.93 -17.92
N LEU A 346 1.57 -8.86 -18.70
CA LEU A 346 2.31 -7.64 -18.38
C LEU A 346 1.35 -6.59 -17.85
N PHE A 347 1.81 -5.81 -16.89
CA PHE A 347 1.03 -4.71 -16.31
C PHE A 347 1.93 -3.66 -15.68
N HIS A 348 1.36 -2.49 -15.41
CA HIS A 348 2.01 -1.46 -14.59
C HIS A 348 1.48 -1.54 -13.17
N CYS A 349 2.40 -1.53 -12.20
CA CYS A 349 2.09 -1.44 -10.78
C CYS A 349 3.17 -0.61 -10.05
N ALA A 350 2.85 -0.04 -8.90
CA ALA A 350 3.74 0.72 -8.02
C ALA A 350 4.53 -0.18 -7.05
N SER A 351 4.38 -1.50 -7.14
CA SER A 351 5.09 -2.46 -6.27
C SER A 351 6.60 -2.40 -6.51
N LYS A 352 7.37 -2.65 -5.45
CA LYS A 352 8.84 -2.63 -5.47
C LYS A 352 9.39 -4.03 -5.17
N HIS A 353 10.71 -4.17 -5.23
CA HIS A 353 11.42 -5.40 -4.84
C HIS A 353 10.87 -6.01 -3.55
N GLY A 354 10.77 -7.33 -3.43
CA GLY A 354 10.12 -8.01 -2.29
C GLY A 354 8.60 -8.22 -2.44
N ALA A 355 7.97 -7.66 -3.47
CA ALA A 355 6.59 -7.96 -3.82
C ALA A 355 6.42 -9.26 -4.63
N SER A 356 7.50 -9.90 -5.08
CA SER A 356 7.44 -11.17 -5.82
C SER A 356 6.68 -12.23 -5.04
N GLY A 357 5.78 -12.94 -5.73
CA GLY A 357 4.79 -13.86 -5.18
C GLY A 357 3.50 -13.19 -4.67
N ALA A 358 3.35 -11.88 -4.84
CA ALA A 358 2.14 -11.16 -4.42
C ALA A 358 0.88 -11.60 -5.19
N LEU A 359 -0.24 -11.64 -4.48
CA LEU A 359 -1.53 -11.98 -5.04
C LEU A 359 -2.13 -10.78 -5.76
N GLY A 360 -2.55 -11.00 -7.01
CA GLY A 360 -3.47 -10.11 -7.70
C GLY A 360 -4.91 -10.60 -7.54
N ILE A 361 -5.79 -9.73 -7.04
CA ILE A 361 -7.21 -9.99 -6.92
C ILE A 361 -8.02 -9.10 -7.85
N MET A 362 -9.05 -9.68 -8.44
CA MET A 362 -10.09 -8.96 -9.16
C MET A 362 -11.26 -8.67 -8.24
N VAL A 363 -11.72 -7.42 -8.25
CA VAL A 363 -12.96 -7.02 -7.57
C VAL A 363 -14.08 -6.94 -8.60
N ASP A 364 -14.86 -8.02 -8.72
CA ASP A 364 -16.03 -8.06 -9.60
C ASP A 364 -17.19 -7.26 -9.01
N LYS A 365 -17.85 -6.44 -9.82
CA LYS A 365 -19.07 -5.72 -9.44
C LYS A 365 -20.25 -6.64 -9.12
N ARG A 366 -20.21 -7.92 -9.49
CA ARG A 366 -21.27 -8.91 -9.25
C ARG A 366 -20.99 -9.82 -8.05
N SER A 367 -19.71 -10.04 -7.71
CA SER A 367 -19.29 -10.92 -6.61
C SER A 367 -18.85 -10.16 -5.36
N ASN A 368 -19.22 -10.63 -4.18
CA ASN A 368 -18.77 -10.03 -2.92
C ASN A 368 -17.50 -10.66 -2.37
N GLU A 369 -16.84 -11.50 -3.15
CA GLU A 369 -15.68 -12.29 -2.76
C GLU A 369 -14.42 -11.87 -3.51
N PRO A 370 -13.24 -12.14 -2.96
CA PRO A 370 -12.00 -11.90 -3.67
C PRO A 370 -11.70 -13.01 -4.68
N HIS A 371 -11.60 -12.65 -5.96
CA HIS A 371 -11.18 -13.57 -7.01
C HIS A 371 -9.67 -13.42 -7.24
N GLY A 372 -8.88 -14.43 -6.88
CA GLY A 372 -7.47 -14.51 -7.26
C GLY A 372 -7.33 -14.67 -8.76
N VAL A 373 -6.48 -13.86 -9.38
CA VAL A 373 -6.35 -13.87 -10.86
C VAL A 373 -4.92 -14.00 -11.35
N LEU A 374 -3.95 -13.48 -10.61
CA LEU A 374 -2.54 -13.58 -10.97
C LEU A 374 -1.65 -13.64 -9.72
N MET A 375 -0.41 -14.04 -9.93
CA MET A 375 0.68 -13.87 -8.97
C MET A 375 1.79 -13.02 -9.60
N LEU A 376 2.19 -11.93 -8.94
CA LEU A 376 3.30 -11.07 -9.39
C LEU A 376 4.62 -11.85 -9.31
N LEU A 377 5.41 -11.82 -10.37
CA LEU A 377 6.69 -12.52 -10.43
C LEU A 377 7.87 -11.56 -10.34
N ARG A 378 7.98 -10.67 -11.32
CA ARG A 378 9.17 -9.81 -11.50
C ARG A 378 8.85 -8.58 -12.32
N GLY A 379 9.76 -7.60 -12.24
CA GLY A 379 9.73 -6.39 -13.04
C GLY A 379 10.82 -6.38 -14.09
N TYR A 380 10.52 -5.73 -15.21
CA TYR A 380 11.42 -5.52 -16.34
C TYR A 380 11.80 -4.04 -16.45
N PRO A 381 13.05 -3.72 -16.82
CA PRO A 381 14.21 -4.62 -16.84
C PRO A 381 14.72 -4.93 -15.42
N ASN A 382 15.30 -6.12 -15.21
CA ASN A 382 15.70 -6.60 -13.88
C ASN A 382 16.70 -5.65 -13.20
N PHE A 383 17.68 -5.10 -13.94
CA PHE A 383 18.71 -4.23 -13.35
C PHE A 383 18.17 -2.93 -12.71
N LEU A 384 16.99 -2.44 -13.10
CA LEU A 384 16.40 -1.25 -12.47
C LEU A 384 15.99 -1.50 -11.01
N TYR A 385 15.83 -2.77 -10.64
CA TYR A 385 15.51 -3.19 -9.29
C TYR A 385 16.77 -3.54 -8.46
N GLU A 386 17.96 -3.53 -9.06
CA GLU A 386 19.23 -3.97 -8.45
C GLU A 386 20.17 -2.81 -8.00
N ASN A 387 19.63 -1.63 -7.71
CA ASN A 387 20.38 -0.45 -7.22
C ASN A 387 21.34 0.23 -8.21
N ILE A 388 20.96 0.37 -9.48
CA ILE A 388 21.67 1.28 -10.40
C ILE A 388 21.03 2.67 -10.34
N SER A 389 21.87 3.70 -10.12
CA SER A 389 21.45 5.10 -10.03
C SER A 389 21.11 5.69 -11.41
N PHE A 390 19.98 5.28 -11.98
CA PHE A 390 19.39 5.94 -13.14
C PHE A 390 18.57 7.15 -12.72
N THR A 391 18.68 8.25 -13.46
CA THR A 391 17.78 9.38 -13.26
C THR A 391 16.38 9.01 -13.73
N ASP A 392 15.34 9.70 -13.23
CA ASP A 392 13.97 9.44 -13.71
C ASP A 392 13.81 9.76 -15.20
N ALA A 393 14.64 10.67 -15.74
CA ALA A 393 14.69 10.96 -17.17
C ALA A 393 15.33 9.83 -18.00
N ASP A 394 16.22 9.02 -17.42
CA ASP A 394 16.77 7.84 -18.08
C ASP A 394 15.73 6.70 -18.11
N LYS A 395 15.00 6.52 -17.00
CA LYS A 395 13.96 5.49 -16.84
C LYS A 395 12.85 5.59 -17.87
N THR A 396 12.51 6.78 -18.35
CA THR A 396 11.48 6.95 -19.40
C THR A 396 11.86 6.37 -20.76
N ASN A 397 13.14 6.05 -20.98
CA ASN A 397 13.62 5.41 -22.22
C ASN A 397 13.58 3.89 -22.14
N PHE A 398 13.30 3.33 -20.97
CA PHE A 398 13.13 1.90 -20.78
C PHE A 398 11.65 1.53 -20.77
N LEU A 399 11.32 0.40 -21.38
CA LEU A 399 10.08 -0.30 -21.10
C LEU A 399 10.15 -0.81 -19.65
N ILE A 400 9.43 -0.13 -18.76
CA ILE A 400 9.29 -0.54 -17.35
C ILE A 400 7.90 -1.14 -17.17
N VAL A 401 7.87 -2.46 -16.99
CA VAL A 401 6.64 -3.24 -16.85
C VAL A 401 6.85 -4.38 -15.87
N GLU A 402 5.79 -4.79 -15.21
CA GLU A 402 5.78 -5.93 -14.31
C GLU A 402 5.17 -7.13 -15.04
N GLN A 403 5.57 -8.32 -14.64
CA GLN A 403 5.06 -9.58 -15.16
C GLN A 403 4.49 -10.42 -14.01
N GLY A 404 3.31 -10.97 -14.23
CA GLY A 404 2.69 -11.94 -13.34
C GLY A 404 2.20 -13.16 -14.10
N VAL A 405 2.19 -14.31 -13.42
CA VAL A 405 1.62 -15.54 -13.96
C VAL A 405 0.12 -15.58 -13.69
N LEU A 406 -0.67 -16.05 -14.66
CA LEU A 406 -2.10 -16.26 -14.47
C LEU A 406 -2.32 -17.45 -13.55
N LEU A 407 -3.20 -17.29 -12.55
CA LEU A 407 -3.50 -18.41 -11.66
C LEU A 407 -4.20 -19.56 -12.41
N SER A 408 -5.04 -19.27 -13.40
CA SER A 408 -5.64 -20.30 -14.25
C SER A 408 -4.58 -21.18 -14.92
N SER A 409 -3.53 -20.59 -15.51
CA SER A 409 -2.43 -21.34 -16.14
C SER A 409 -1.68 -22.24 -15.15
N VAL A 410 -1.55 -21.82 -13.88
CA VAL A 410 -0.94 -22.66 -12.84
C VAL A 410 -1.81 -23.87 -12.52
N TYR A 411 -3.14 -23.68 -12.47
CA TYR A 411 -4.09 -24.75 -12.19
C TYR A 411 -4.20 -25.73 -13.35
N ASP A 412 -4.26 -25.23 -14.58
CA ASP A 412 -4.25 -26.07 -15.78
C ASP A 412 -2.98 -26.96 -15.83
N ASP A 413 -1.81 -26.42 -15.45
CA ASP A 413 -0.57 -27.20 -15.36
C ASP A 413 -0.63 -28.29 -14.27
N MET A 414 -1.20 -27.97 -13.11
CA MET A 414 -1.40 -28.95 -12.03
C MET A 414 -2.39 -30.06 -12.45
N GLU A 415 -3.54 -29.70 -13.02
CA GLU A 415 -4.57 -30.64 -13.49
C GLU A 415 -4.08 -31.56 -14.60
N SER A 416 -3.18 -31.06 -15.46
CA SER A 416 -2.59 -31.87 -16.52
C SER A 416 -1.67 -33.00 -16.02
N GLN A 417 -1.31 -32.98 -14.74
CA GLN A 417 -0.36 -33.90 -14.12
C GLN A 417 -1.02 -34.71 -13.01
N GLU A 418 -1.31 -36.00 -13.27
CA GLU A 418 -2.02 -36.89 -12.34
C GLU A 418 -1.49 -36.90 -10.89
N LYS A 419 -0.17 -36.71 -10.71
CA LYS A 419 0.48 -36.65 -9.39
C LYS A 419 -0.02 -35.49 -8.51
N TYR A 420 -0.71 -34.49 -9.06
CA TYR A 420 -1.20 -33.32 -8.35
C TYR A 420 -2.71 -33.30 -8.17
N ASN A 421 -3.43 -34.36 -8.58
CA ASN A 421 -4.90 -34.41 -8.46
C ASN A 421 -5.38 -34.17 -7.02
N ASP A 422 -4.77 -34.81 -6.03
CA ASP A 422 -5.12 -34.61 -4.61
C ASP A 422 -4.90 -33.16 -4.14
N LEU A 423 -3.87 -32.50 -4.68
CA LEU A 423 -3.58 -31.10 -4.37
C LEU A 423 -4.62 -30.18 -5.01
N VAL A 424 -4.98 -30.44 -6.26
CA VAL A 424 -6.03 -29.69 -6.98
C VAL A 424 -7.37 -29.87 -6.27
N GLU A 425 -7.72 -31.08 -5.86
CA GLU A 425 -8.97 -31.36 -5.13
C GLU A 425 -9.02 -30.60 -3.81
N ASP A 426 -7.99 -30.65 -2.96
CA ASP A 426 -7.96 -29.90 -1.69
C ASP A 426 -8.06 -28.37 -1.90
N ILE A 427 -7.39 -27.90 -2.95
CA ILE A 427 -7.47 -26.50 -3.32
C ILE A 427 -8.89 -26.15 -3.77
N ASN A 428 -9.50 -26.94 -4.64
CA ASN A 428 -10.85 -26.74 -5.18
C ASN A 428 -11.94 -26.89 -4.12
N ASP A 429 -11.81 -27.82 -3.18
CA ASP A 429 -12.71 -27.97 -2.03
C ASP A 429 -12.72 -26.69 -1.20
N SER A 430 -11.54 -26.07 -1.03
CA SER A 430 -11.43 -24.76 -0.39
C SER A 430 -12.00 -23.62 -1.24
N LEU A 431 -12.23 -23.83 -2.55
CA LEU A 431 -12.92 -22.88 -3.43
C LEU A 431 -14.45 -23.03 -3.39
N HIS A 432 -14.98 -24.22 -3.06
CA HIS A 432 -16.41 -24.55 -3.16
C HIS A 432 -17.20 -24.56 -1.85
N ASP A 433 -16.60 -24.21 -0.72
CA ASP A 433 -17.21 -24.26 0.62
C ASP A 433 -18.36 -23.23 0.87
N LEU A 434 -18.95 -22.63 -0.18
CA LEU A 434 -20.01 -21.62 -0.09
C LEU A 434 -21.35 -21.99 -0.75
N ASP A 435 -21.49 -23.17 -1.38
CA ASP A 435 -22.77 -23.57 -2.01
C ASP A 435 -23.82 -24.16 -1.05
N ASN A 436 -23.56 -24.22 0.26
CA ASN A 436 -24.52 -24.71 1.26
C ASN A 436 -25.22 -23.61 2.08
N ILE A 437 -25.62 -22.51 1.42
CA ILE A 437 -26.67 -21.63 1.96
C ILE A 437 -27.92 -21.83 1.12
N ASP A 438 -28.67 -22.88 1.49
CA ASP A 438 -30.06 -23.08 1.10
C ASP A 438 -30.82 -21.77 1.32
N CYS A 439 -31.23 -21.14 0.22
CA CYS A 439 -32.24 -20.09 0.24
C CYS A 439 -33.57 -20.71 0.71
N LYS A 440 -33.88 -20.55 2.00
CA LYS A 440 -35.24 -20.66 2.53
C LYS A 440 -35.83 -19.29 2.83
#